data_AF-A0A4Q3Y425-F1
#
_entry.id   AF-A0A4Q3Y425-F1
#
_cell.length_a   1.000
_cell.length_b   1.000
_cell.length_c   1.000
_cell.angle_alpha   90.00
_cell.angle_beta   90.00
_cell.angle_gamma   90.00
#
_symmetry.space_group_name_H-M   'P 1'
#
loop_
_entity.id
_entity.type
_entity.pdbx_description
1 polymer ?
#
loop_
_entity_poly.entity_id
_entity_poly.type
_entity_poly.pdbx_seq_one_letter_code
_entity_poly.pdbx_strand_id
1 'polypeptide(L)'
;MERLKHVTADVLSGVSPPQETELPNAAIFAETRADAARLMALVEGYYKVTEPASPIPLLLSRAQSSVSRDFMTILNEILPRETSQ
;
A
#
# COMPACT_ATOMS: atom_id res chain seq x y z
N MET A 1 32.08 -50.92 -5.74
CA MET A 1 30.98 -50.09 -5.18
C MET A 1 31.29 -48.60 -5.31
N GLU A 2 31.61 -48.13 -6.52
CA GLU A 2 32.04 -46.72 -6.73
C GLU A 2 31.03 -45.94 -7.60
N ARG A 3 30.24 -46.63 -8.43
CA ARG A 3 29.28 -45.99 -9.36
C ARG A 3 27.93 -45.62 -8.74
N LEU A 4 27.69 -45.97 -7.47
CA LEU A 4 26.43 -45.67 -6.78
C LEU A 4 26.50 -44.39 -5.92
N LYS A 5 27.69 -43.85 -5.66
CA LYS A 5 27.88 -42.63 -4.85
C LYS A 5 27.74 -41.34 -5.68
N HIS A 6 27.96 -41.44 -6.99
CA HIS A 6 27.91 -40.28 -7.89
C HIS A 6 26.48 -39.86 -8.27
N VAL A 7 25.50 -40.76 -8.19
CA VAL A 7 24.10 -40.46 -8.58
C VAL A 7 23.37 -39.67 -7.49
N THR A 8 23.74 -39.85 -6.22
CA THR A 8 23.13 -39.11 -5.10
C THR A 8 23.67 -37.68 -4.97
N ALA A 9 24.90 -37.42 -5.44
CA ALA A 9 25.49 -36.08 -5.41
C ALA A 9 24.83 -35.11 -6.40
N ASP A 10 24.43 -35.59 -7.58
CA ASP A 10 23.84 -34.76 -8.63
C ASP A 10 22.40 -34.33 -8.31
N VAL A 11 21.67 -35.12 -7.52
CA VAL A 11 20.27 -34.80 -7.12
C VAL A 11 20.21 -33.75 -6.02
N LEU A 12 21.28 -33.58 -5.23
CA LEU A 12 21.36 -32.58 -4.16
C LEU A 12 21.75 -31.18 -4.65
N SER A 13 22.30 -31.07 -5.86
CA SER A 13 22.73 -29.77 -6.43
C SER A 13 21.64 -29.06 -7.26
N GLY A 14 20.49 -29.69 -7.48
CA GLY A 14 19.42 -29.15 -8.33
C GLY A 14 18.25 -28.51 -7.59
N VAL A 15 18.20 -28.58 -6.26
CA VAL A 15 17.13 -27.94 -5.47
C VAL A 15 17.64 -26.58 -5.02
N SER A 16 17.58 -25.61 -5.93
CA SER A 16 17.54 -24.21 -5.52
C SER A 16 16.35 -24.04 -4.58
N PRO A 17 16.48 -23.35 -3.42
CA PRO A 17 15.33 -23.01 -2.62
C PRO A 17 14.29 -22.33 -3.51
N PRO A 18 12.98 -22.49 -3.24
CA PRO A 18 11.96 -21.77 -3.97
C PRO A 18 12.39 -20.32 -3.99
N GLN A 19 12.63 -19.81 -5.19
CA GLN A 19 12.88 -18.41 -5.43
C GLN A 19 11.56 -17.75 -5.03
N GLU A 20 11.45 -17.37 -3.76
CA GLU A 20 10.48 -16.39 -3.34
C GLU A 20 10.71 -15.25 -4.30
N THR A 21 9.79 -15.10 -5.24
CA THR A 21 9.67 -13.88 -6.02
C THR A 21 9.41 -12.82 -4.97
N GLU A 22 10.48 -12.28 -4.39
CA GLU A 22 10.49 -10.98 -3.76
C GLU A 22 10.05 -10.06 -4.88
N LEU A 23 8.72 -9.93 -5.02
CA LEU A 23 8.11 -8.71 -5.53
C LEU A 23 8.93 -7.63 -4.84
N PRO A 24 9.68 -6.82 -5.62
CA PRO A 24 10.63 -5.87 -5.03
C PRO A 24 9.87 -5.20 -3.93
N ASN A 25 10.35 -5.34 -2.68
CA ASN A 25 9.70 -4.80 -1.50
C ASN A 25 9.41 -3.35 -1.87
N ALA A 26 8.16 -3.09 -2.28
CA ALA A 26 7.85 -1.91 -3.05
C ALA A 26 7.91 -0.83 -2.01
N ALA A 27 9.09 -0.21 -1.88
CA ALA A 27 9.48 0.50 -0.69
C ALA A 27 8.31 1.38 -0.31
N ILE A 28 7.73 1.12 0.87
CA ILE A 28 6.60 1.90 1.39
C ILE A 28 7.19 3.26 1.74
N PHE A 29 7.37 4.07 0.72
CA PHE A 29 8.10 5.31 0.74
C PHE A 29 7.43 6.29 -0.21
N ALA A 30 7.42 7.56 0.18
CA ALA A 30 6.85 8.63 -0.61
C ALA A 30 7.87 9.75 -0.74
N GLU A 31 8.31 10.02 -1.98
CA GLU A 31 9.16 11.16 -2.32
C GLU A 31 8.33 12.34 -2.80
N THR A 32 7.20 12.04 -3.43
CA THR A 32 6.31 13.01 -4.02
C THR A 32 4.93 12.99 -3.38
N ARG A 33 4.17 14.06 -3.62
CA ARG A 33 2.75 14.13 -3.24
C ARG A 33 1.93 13.02 -3.89
N ALA A 34 2.26 12.63 -5.12
CA ALA A 34 1.59 11.55 -5.83
C ALA A 34 1.85 10.19 -5.17
N ASP A 35 3.08 9.95 -4.69
CA ASP A 35 3.42 8.73 -3.95
C ASP A 35 2.63 8.64 -2.65
N ALA A 36 2.56 9.74 -1.89
CA ALA A 36 1.77 9.80 -0.67
C ALA A 36 0.27 9.53 -0.94
N ALA A 37 -0.29 10.08 -2.02
CA ALA A 37 -1.66 9.82 -2.43
C ALA A 37 -1.89 8.35 -2.79
N ARG A 38 -0.96 7.72 -3.51
CA ARG A 38 -1.02 6.29 -3.84
C ARG A 38 -0.97 5.43 -2.58
N LEU A 39 -0.10 5.75 -1.61
CA LEU A 39 -0.03 5.03 -0.34
C LEU A 39 -1.34 5.15 0.44
N MET A 40 -1.96 6.34 0.49
CA MET A 40 -3.28 6.52 1.11
C MET A 40 -4.35 5.65 0.44
N ALA A 41 -4.36 5.56 -0.89
CA ALA A 41 -5.30 4.71 -1.64
C ALA A 41 -5.13 3.22 -1.31
N LEU A 42 -3.89 2.75 -1.14
CA LEU A 42 -3.61 1.36 -0.74
C LEU A 42 -4.14 1.06 0.66
N VAL A 43 -3.92 1.97 1.62
CA VAL A 43 -4.43 1.83 2.99
C VAL A 43 -5.96 1.87 3.00
N GLU A 44 -6.58 2.77 2.22
CA GLU A 44 -8.05 2.82 2.08
C GLU A 44 -8.60 1.49 1.53
N GLY A 45 -7.95 0.95 0.49
CA GLY A 45 -8.32 -0.33 -0.11
C GLY A 45 -8.27 -1.49 0.89
N TYR A 46 -7.25 -1.53 1.76
CA TYR A 46 -7.17 -2.49 2.85
C TYR A 46 -8.39 -2.40 3.78
N TYR A 47 -8.66 -1.22 4.35
CA TYR A 47 -9.76 -1.04 5.30
C TYR A 47 -11.14 -1.28 4.67
N LYS A 48 -11.34 -0.98 3.38
CA LYS A 48 -12.59 -1.30 2.67
C LYS A 48 -12.89 -2.80 2.65
N VAL A 49 -11.85 -3.63 2.57
CA VAL A 49 -11.99 -5.09 2.52
C VAL A 49 -12.06 -5.69 3.93
N THR A 50 -11.19 -5.25 4.83
CA THR A 50 -11.03 -5.89 6.15
C THR A 50 -11.99 -5.34 7.20
N GLU A 51 -12.36 -4.06 7.10
CA GLU A 51 -13.23 -3.38 8.07
C GLU A 51 -14.24 -2.44 7.38
N PRO A 52 -15.22 -2.95 6.62
CA PRO A 52 -16.14 -2.11 5.83
C PRO A 52 -16.95 -1.09 6.64
N ALA A 53 -17.20 -1.38 7.93
CA ALA A 53 -17.93 -0.50 8.84
C ALA A 53 -17.01 0.52 9.57
N SER A 54 -15.71 0.47 9.33
CA SER A 54 -14.76 1.43 9.89
C SER A 54 -14.98 2.83 9.31
N PRO A 55 -14.80 3.91 10.08
CA PRO A 55 -14.82 5.27 9.55
C PRO A 55 -13.57 5.60 8.70
N ILE A 56 -12.51 4.78 8.78
CA ILE A 56 -11.21 5.07 8.18
C ILE A 56 -11.27 5.22 6.65
N PRO A 57 -11.95 4.34 5.87
CA PRO A 57 -12.05 4.51 4.43
C PRO A 57 -12.64 5.86 4.01
N LEU A 58 -13.69 6.31 4.70
CA LEU A 58 -14.33 7.60 4.42
C LEU A 58 -13.36 8.76 4.65
N LEU A 59 -12.60 8.73 5.76
CA LEU A 59 -11.63 9.77 6.09
C LEU A 59 -10.47 9.81 5.10
N LEU A 60 -9.95 8.66 4.67
CA LEU A 60 -8.88 8.58 3.67
C LEU A 60 -9.33 9.05 2.30
N SER A 61 -10.57 8.77 1.91
CA SER A 61 -11.16 9.30 0.67
C SER A 61 -11.22 10.84 0.69
N ARG A 62 -11.68 11.41 1.81
CA ARG A 62 -11.70 12.87 2.04
C ARG A 62 -10.29 13.47 1.98
N ALA A 63 -9.31 12.83 2.63
CA ALA A 63 -7.92 13.26 2.62
C ALA A 63 -7.33 13.24 1.21
N GLN A 64 -7.54 12.17 0.43
CA GLN A 64 -7.08 12.08 -0.95
C GLN A 64 -7.69 13.17 -1.83
N SER A 65 -8.98 13.46 -1.70
CA SER A 65 -9.63 14.56 -2.45
C SER A 65 -9.04 15.93 -2.13
N SER A 66 -8.39 16.08 -0.96
CA SER A 66 -7.78 17.32 -0.50
C SER A 66 -6.36 17.53 -1.05
N VAL A 67 -5.69 16.47 -1.52
CA VAL A 67 -4.30 16.51 -2.01
C VAL A 67 -4.11 17.44 -3.21
N SER A 68 -5.12 17.54 -4.06
CA SER A 68 -5.12 18.39 -5.27
C SER A 68 -5.73 19.78 -5.03
N ARG A 69 -6.14 20.10 -3.80
CA ARG A 69 -6.91 21.31 -3.50
C ARG A 69 -6.08 22.33 -2.74
N ASP A 70 -6.43 23.59 -2.92
CA ASP A 70 -5.85 24.68 -2.13
C ASP A 70 -6.41 24.66 -0.70
N PHE A 71 -5.55 24.93 0.28
CA PHE A 71 -5.89 24.90 1.71
C PHE A 71 -7.04 25.85 2.07
N MET A 72 -7.10 27.05 1.48
CA MET A 72 -8.19 28.00 1.73
C MET A 72 -9.52 27.47 1.21
N THR A 73 -9.49 26.70 0.11
CA THR A 73 -10.69 26.05 -0.41
C THR A 73 -11.22 25.01 0.58
N ILE A 74 -10.32 24.24 1.21
CA ILE A 74 -10.70 23.25 2.23
C ILE A 74 -11.23 23.93 3.49
N LEU A 75 -10.56 24.98 3.98
CA LEU A 75 -11.02 25.76 5.13
C LEU A 75 -12.44 26.28 4.91
N ASN A 76 -12.72 26.88 3.75
CA ASN A 76 -14.05 27.39 3.42
C ASN A 76 -15.15 26.32 3.39
N GLU A 77 -14.81 25.04 3.20
CA GLU A 77 -15.78 23.94 3.30
C GLU A 77 -16.07 23.49 4.74
N ILE A 78 -15.07 23.62 5.63
CA ILE A 78 -15.15 23.12 7.00
C ILE A 78 -15.70 24.18 7.95
N LEU A 79 -15.44 25.46 7.65
CA LEU A 79 -15.90 26.56 8.49
C LEU A 79 -17.44 26.62 8.47
N PRO A 80 -18.08 26.77 9.64
CA PRO A 80 -19.51 27.02 9.71
C PRO A 80 -19.84 28.24 8.85
N ARG A 81 -20.89 28.15 8.03
CA ARG A 81 -21.41 29.35 7.38
C ARG A 81 -21.94 30.25 8.49
N GLU A 82 -21.41 31.47 8.57
CA GLU A 82 -21.94 32.51 9.44
C GLU A 82 -23.47 32.56 9.25
N THR A 83 -24.23 32.11 10.24
CA THR A 83 -25.67 32.28 10.23
C THR A 83 -25.93 33.73 10.55
N SER A 84 -25.97 34.59 9.53
CA SER A 84 -26.50 35.94 9.69
C SER A 84 -27.97 35.80 10.12
N GLN A 85 -28.25 36.14 11.38
CA GLN A 85 -29.60 36.45 11.87
C GLN A 85 -30.00 37.85 11.40
#